data_AF-A0A2V5LU88-F1
#
_entry.id   AF-A0A2V5LU88-F1
#
_cell.length_a   1.000
_cell.length_b   1.000
_cell.length_c   1.000
_cell.angle_alpha   90.00
_cell.angle_beta   90.00
_cell.angle_gamma   90.00
#
_symmetry.space_group_name_H-M   'P 1'
#
loop_
_entity.id
_entity.type
_entity.pdbx_description
1 polymer ?
#
loop_
_entity_poly.entity_id
_entity_poly.type
_entity_poly.pdbx_seq_one_letter_code
_entity_poly.pdbx_strand_id
1 'polypeptide(L)'
;MWVAYPAFRHGMYQISIIWTMIYLLQAGATALIIASTTFSTAYNWNQILPITAFVVAIGLTVIIARHGQRIGRQEAADADQRNRSM
;
A
#
# COMPACT_ATOMS: atom_id res chain seq x y z
N MET A 1 -8.81 16.98 -11.30
CA MET A 1 -9.14 15.60 -10.84
C MET A 1 -9.16 15.46 -9.32
N TRP A 2 -8.13 15.88 -8.58
CA TRP A 2 -8.03 15.73 -7.12
C TRP A 2 -9.06 16.49 -6.28
N VAL A 3 -9.56 17.63 -6.78
CA VAL A 3 -10.62 18.43 -6.13
C VAL A 3 -12.01 17.86 -6.42
N ALA A 4 -12.19 17.21 -7.57
CA ALA A 4 -13.47 16.70 -8.05
C ALA A 4 -13.80 15.28 -7.54
N TYR A 5 -12.80 14.48 -7.16
CA TYR A 5 -12.98 13.09 -6.74
C TYR A 5 -12.31 12.81 -5.38
N PRO A 6 -12.97 13.11 -4.26
CA PRO A 6 -12.41 12.97 -2.91
C PRO A 6 -12.00 11.52 -2.57
N ALA A 7 -12.70 10.51 -3.09
CA ALA A 7 -12.33 9.10 -2.93
C ALA A 7 -10.98 8.78 -3.59
N PHE A 8 -10.71 9.35 -4.77
CA PHE A 8 -9.42 9.20 -5.46
C PHE A 8 -8.28 9.86 -4.67
N ARG A 9 -8.56 11.03 -4.07
CA ARG A 9 -7.62 11.72 -3.16
C ARG A 9 -7.28 10.87 -1.94
N HIS A 10 -8.28 10.28 -1.30
CA HIS A 10 -8.08 9.42 -0.12
C HIS A 10 -7.24 8.18 -0.46
N GLY A 11 -7.54 7.54 -1.59
CA GLY A 11 -6.78 6.38 -2.08
C GLY A 11 -5.31 6.70 -2.31
N MET A 12 -4.99 7.85 -2.92
CA MET A 12 -3.57 8.20 -3.13
C MET A 12 -2.84 8.49 -1.82
N TYR A 13 -3.46 9.17 -0.85
CA TYR A 13 -2.84 9.35 0.47
C TYR A 13 -2.55 8.02 1.15
N GLN A 14 -3.51 7.09 1.10
CA GLN A 14 -3.35 5.77 1.72
C GLN A 14 -2.22 4.97 1.07
N ILE A 15 -2.14 4.97 -0.27
CA ILE A 15 -1.03 4.34 -1.00
C ILE A 15 0.30 4.98 -0.59
N SER A 16 0.40 6.32 -0.62
CA SER A 16 1.63 7.01 -0.24
C SER A 16 2.07 6.69 1.19
N ILE A 17 1.14 6.62 2.15
CA ILE A 17 1.45 6.24 3.53
C ILE A 17 2.03 4.83 3.59
N ILE A 18 1.47 3.88 2.84
CA ILE A 18 1.96 2.50 2.82
C ILE A 18 3.37 2.41 2.27
N TRP A 19 3.64 3.09 1.16
CA TRP A 19 4.98 3.14 0.59
C TRP A 19 5.99 3.74 1.57
N THR A 20 5.63 4.84 2.25
CA THR A 20 6.47 5.43 3.30
C THR A 20 6.77 4.44 4.43
N MET A 21 5.75 3.74 4.94
CA MET A 21 5.93 2.76 6.03
C MET A 21 6.81 1.58 5.60
N ILE A 22 6.65 1.11 4.36
CA ILE A 22 7.45 0.01 3.82
C ILE A 22 8.92 0.42 3.68
N TYR A 23 9.19 1.62 3.16
CA TYR A 23 10.57 2.11 3.08
C TYR A 23 11.20 2.33 4.44
N LEU A 24 10.43 2.81 5.43
CA LEU A 24 10.90 2.94 6.81
C LEU A 24 11.28 1.57 7.40
N LEU A 25 10.41 0.56 7.22
CA LEU A 25 10.67 -0.81 7.67
C LEU A 25 11.88 -1.42 6.97
N GLN A 26 12.01 -1.21 5.65
CA GLN A 26 13.16 -1.67 4.89
C GLN A 26 14.46 -1.04 5.40
N ALA A 27 14.49 0.28 5.58
CA ALA A 27 15.67 0.98 6.10
C ALA A 27 16.05 0.49 7.50
N GLY A 28 15.06 0.32 8.39
CA GLY A 28 15.27 -0.22 9.73
C GLY A 28 15.82 -1.65 9.72
N ALA A 29 15.25 -2.53 8.88
CA ALA A 29 15.73 -3.91 8.72
C ALA A 29 17.18 -3.95 8.21
N THR A 30 17.50 -3.14 7.18
CA THR A 30 18.86 -3.05 6.66
C THR A 30 19.85 -2.58 7.74
N ALA A 31 19.50 -1.55 8.52
CA ALA A 31 20.34 -1.06 9.61
C ALA A 31 20.60 -2.14 10.68
N LEU A 32 19.56 -2.87 11.08
CA LEU A 32 19.69 -3.98 12.05
C LEU A 32 20.57 -5.11 11.51
N ILE A 33 20.42 -5.50 10.25
CA ILE A 33 21.22 -6.57 9.65
C ILE A 33 22.68 -6.17 9.55
N ILE A 34 22.98 -4.94 9.15
CA ILE A 34 24.36 -4.43 9.12
C ILE A 34 24.96 -4.43 10.54
N ALA A 35 24.18 -4.06 11.56
CA ALA A 35 24.66 -4.00 12.94
C ALA A 35 24.86 -5.39 13.59
N SER A 36 24.19 -6.44 13.09
CA SER A 36 24.15 -7.76 13.74
C SER A 36 24.78 -8.90 12.96
N THR A 37 25.22 -8.68 11.72
CA THR A 37 25.69 -9.75 10.82
C THR A 37 27.03 -9.45 10.15
N THR A 38 27.63 -10.47 9.54
CA THR A 38 28.87 -10.32 8.75
C THR A 38 28.61 -9.61 7.42
N PHE A 39 29.65 -8.96 6.87
CA PHE A 39 29.54 -8.17 5.63
C PHE A 39 28.91 -8.95 4.46
N SER A 40 29.31 -10.22 4.26
CA SER A 40 28.75 -11.06 3.19
C SER A 40 27.25 -11.31 3.36
N THR A 41 26.80 -11.52 4.60
CA THR A 41 25.38 -11.70 4.94
C THR A 41 24.61 -10.40 4.71
N ALA A 42 25.14 -9.28 5.21
CA ALA A 42 24.55 -7.96 5.01
C ALA A 42 24.46 -7.56 3.53
N TYR A 43 25.46 -7.91 2.71
CA TYR A 43 25.47 -7.65 1.28
C TYR A 43 24.33 -8.39 0.55
N ASN A 44 24.13 -9.68 0.85
CA ASN A 44 23.04 -10.46 0.28
C ASN A 44 21.67 -9.88 0.66
N TRP A 45 21.48 -9.52 1.93
CA TRP A 45 20.24 -8.89 2.38
C TRP A 45 19.99 -7.52 1.75
N ASN A 46 21.05 -6.73 1.51
CA ASN A 46 20.93 -5.44 0.85
C ASN A 46 20.38 -5.55 -0.59
N GLN A 47 20.55 -6.69 -1.25
CA GLN A 47 19.97 -6.96 -2.58
C GLN A 47 18.53 -7.49 -2.51
N ILE A 48 18.24 -8.34 -1.52
CA ILE A 48 16.95 -9.05 -1.41
C ILE A 48 15.86 -8.16 -0.80
N LEU A 49 16.20 -7.36 0.21
CA LEU A 49 15.23 -6.54 0.94
C LEU A 49 14.48 -5.54 0.05
N PRO A 50 15.13 -4.77 -0.83
CA PRO A 50 14.43 -3.81 -1.69
C PRO A 50 13.40 -4.49 -2.60
N ILE A 51 13.76 -5.65 -3.17
CA ILE A 51 12.86 -6.41 -4.05
C ILE A 51 11.66 -6.90 -3.26
N THR A 52 11.90 -7.45 -2.06
CA THR A 52 10.84 -7.99 -1.20
C THR A 52 9.89 -6.88 -0.73
N ALA A 53 10.44 -5.76 -0.28
CA ALA A 53 9.68 -4.57 0.13
C ALA A 53 8.81 -4.04 -1.03
N PHE A 54 9.35 -3.99 -2.24
CA PHE A 54 8.63 -3.58 -3.44
C PHE A 54 7.46 -4.52 -3.78
N VAL A 55 7.68 -5.84 -3.75
CA VAL A 55 6.61 -6.84 -3.99
C VAL A 55 5.50 -6.70 -2.95
N VAL A 56 5.85 -6.52 -1.68
CA VAL A 56 4.88 -6.29 -0.59
C VAL A 56 4.10 -4.99 -0.82
N ALA A 57 4.77 -3.90 -1.23
CA ALA A 57 4.13 -2.62 -1.51
C ALA A 57 3.09 -2.71 -2.64
N ILE A 58 3.44 -3.40 -3.73
CA ILE A 58 2.51 -3.66 -4.83
C ILE A 58 1.34 -4.50 -4.33
N GLY A 59 1.60 -5.59 -3.61
CA GLY A 59 0.56 -6.48 -3.09
C GLY A 59 -0.46 -5.71 -2.23
N LEU A 60 0.01 -4.92 -1.28
CA LEU A 60 -0.83 -4.09 -0.41
C LEU A 60 -1.60 -3.02 -1.20
N THR A 61 -0.96 -2.37 -2.17
CA THR A 61 -1.61 -1.39 -3.04
C THR A 61 -2.77 -2.02 -3.82
N VAL A 62 -2.56 -3.22 -4.38
CA VAL A 62 -3.60 -3.96 -5.12
C VAL A 62 -4.75 -4.39 -4.21
N ILE A 63 -4.46 -4.86 -3.00
CA ILE A 63 -5.48 -5.26 -2.03
C ILE A 63 -6.38 -4.06 -1.68
N ILE A 64 -5.78 -2.91 -1.40
CA ILE A 64 -6.53 -1.70 -1.03
C ILE A 64 -7.33 -1.17 -2.21
N ALA A 65 -6.76 -1.17 -3.41
CA ALA A 65 -7.49 -0.79 -4.62
C ALA A 65 -8.71 -1.69 -4.83
N ARG A 66 -8.56 -3.01 -4.68
CA ARG A 66 -9.67 -3.97 -4.79
C ARG A 66 -10.71 -3.80 -3.69
N HIS A 67 -10.28 -3.49 -2.47
CA HIS A 67 -11.19 -3.26 -1.34
C HIS A 67 -12.02 -1.99 -1.54
N GLY A 68 -11.37 -0.88 -1.93
CA GLY A 68 -12.06 0.37 -2.26
C GLY A 68 -13.05 0.22 -3.42
N GLN A 69 -12.70 -0.55 -4.45
CA GLN A 69 -13.63 -0.87 -5.54
C GLN A 69 -14.86 -1.68 -5.08
N ARG A 70 -14.70 -2.58 -4.10
CA ARG A 70 -15.83 -3.35 -3.56
C ARG A 70 -16.77 -2.46 -2.75
N ILE A 71 -16.24 -1.60 -1.89
CA ILE A 71 -17.04 -0.66 -1.09
C ILE A 71 -17.79 0.30 -2.01
N GLY A 72 -17.11 0.90 -2.99
CA GLY A 72 -17.77 1.82 -3.93
C GLY A 72 -18.89 1.18 -4.76
N ARG A 73 -18.79 -0.13 -5.07
CA ARG A 73 -19.87 -0.88 -5.75
C ARG A 73 -21.06 -1.13 -4.83
N GLN A 74 -20.82 -1.38 -3.54
CA GLN A 74 -21.88 -1.56 -2.55
C GLN A 74 -22.62 -0.24 -2.33
N GLU A 75 -21.89 0.86 -2.13
CA GLU A 75 -22.49 2.20 -1.98
C GLU A 75 -23.32 2.61 -3.21
N ALA A 76 -22.85 2.28 -4.42
CA ALA A 76 -23.61 2.54 -5.64
C ALA A 76 -24.87 1.68 -5.76
N ALA A 77 -24.80 0.41 -5.36
CA ALA A 77 -25.96 -0.49 -5.35
C ALA A 77 -27.02 -0.04 -4.34
N ASP A 78 -26.60 0.34 -3.13
CA ASP A 78 -27.49 0.84 -2.07
C ASP A 78 -28.16 2.16 -2.49
N ALA A 79 -27.42 3.05 -3.16
CA ALA A 79 -27.95 4.30 -3.69
C ALA A 79 -29.01 4.07 -4.79
N ASP A 80 -28.78 3.14 -5.72
CA ASP A 80 -29.74 2.78 -6.76
C ASP A 80 -31.00 2.11 -6.16
N GLN A 81 -30.82 1.25 -5.15
CA GLN A 81 -31.93 0.61 -4.45
C GLN A 81 -32.80 1.62 -3.70
N ARG A 82 -32.17 2.62 -3.06
CA ARG A 82 -32.88 3.73 -2.40
C ARG A 82 -33.67 4.57 -3.39
N ASN A 83 -33.09 4.87 -4.55
CA ASN A 83 -33.74 5.64 -5.62
C ASN A 83 -34.96 4.91 -6.21
N ARG A 84 -34.93 3.57 -6.30
CA ARG A 84 -36.07 2.76 -6.78
C ARG A 84 -37.18 2.57 -5.75
N SER A 85 -36.93 2.88 -4.48
CA SER A 85 -37.90 2.75 -3.38
C SER A 85 -38.64 4.07 -3.06
N MET A 86 -38.29 5.17 -3.73
CA MET A 86 -39.00 6.45 -3.73
C MET A 86 -39.89 6.55 -4.96
#